data_AF-A0A525W9L7-F1
#
_entry.id   AF-A0A525W9L7-F1
#
_cell.length_a   1.000
_cell.length_b   1.000
_cell.length_c   1.000
_cell.angle_alpha   90.00
_cell.angle_beta   90.00
_cell.angle_gamma   90.00
#
_symmetry.space_group_name_H-M   'P 1'
#
loop_
_entity.id
_entity.type
_entity.pdbx_description
1 polymer ?
#
loop_
_entity_poly.entity_id
_entity_poly.type
_entity_poly.pdbx_seq_one_letter_code
_entity_poly.pdbx_strand_id
1 'polypeptide(L)'
;MKFPELIRLTLLATALLLSLPAAGHAEPPAQSIHWGAIGYPDHDRTLALGLTVVDRFTEFDGAGKRYNDIRETMGFNFFSLSWTERLETLKGWNANFTAGGGPTRDGFSRFLQNDVIHKLRGFDPVPVGNKRETDDFMISSSLTRWMSLWGSDDVFFAGVGAAGGSLYYEPYAQAGFRRLSPFAAVPWVSDHLRISAMGRVGRPFGGAAIREVAATSWIAQGSVGIGNYADWSCPCSTPWEIELAATIDSGLFVDHKKASLEERFISVAVRYAAVTFETWNDLINQKDYGPTFGARLTFDLLYLYDRWFLN
;
A
#
# COMPACT_ATOMS: atom_id res chain seq x y z
N MET A 1 -16.53 28.05 -19.63
CA MET A 1 -16.95 27.72 -18.25
C MET A 1 -17.03 29.00 -17.45
N LYS A 2 -18.17 29.28 -16.81
CA LYS A 2 -18.40 30.55 -16.12
C LYS A 2 -17.75 30.47 -14.72
N PHE A 3 -16.81 31.37 -14.44
CA PHE A 3 -16.12 31.59 -13.16
C PHE A 3 -16.92 31.30 -11.85
N PRO A 4 -18.22 31.62 -11.73
CA PRO A 4 -18.99 31.32 -10.52
C PRO A 4 -19.19 29.83 -10.20
N GLU A 5 -19.14 28.92 -11.18
CA GLU A 5 -19.27 27.48 -10.90
C GLU A 5 -18.00 26.89 -10.30
N LEU A 6 -16.84 27.36 -10.75
CA LEU A 6 -15.56 26.95 -10.17
C LEU A 6 -15.47 27.35 -8.70
N ILE A 7 -15.85 28.58 -8.36
CA ILE A 7 -15.85 29.07 -6.97
C ILE A 7 -16.82 28.28 -6.09
N ARG A 8 -18.00 27.91 -6.61
CA ARG A 8 -18.96 27.06 -5.89
C ARG A 8 -18.43 25.65 -5.70
N LEU A 9 -17.79 25.06 -6.70
CA LEU A 9 -17.16 23.74 -6.59
C LEU A 9 -16.02 23.76 -5.57
N THR A 10 -15.19 24.81 -5.59
CA THR A 10 -14.11 24.98 -4.62
C THR A 10 -14.66 25.16 -3.23
N LEU A 11 -15.67 26.02 -3.02
CA LEU A 11 -16.29 26.23 -1.71
C LEU A 11 -17.03 24.99 -1.20
N LEU A 12 -17.64 24.20 -2.08
CA LEU A 12 -18.30 22.94 -1.71
C LEU A 12 -17.27 21.86 -1.38
N ALA A 13 -16.18 21.75 -2.15
CA ALA A 13 -15.07 20.86 -1.86
C ALA A 13 -14.39 21.25 -0.53
N THR A 14 -14.17 22.54 -0.30
CA THR A 14 -13.66 23.05 0.97
C THR A 14 -14.65 22.80 2.10
N ALA A 15 -15.95 23.03 1.93
CA ALA A 15 -16.95 22.77 2.96
C ALA A 15 -17.08 21.28 3.30
N LEU A 16 -16.98 20.39 2.32
CA LEU A 16 -16.87 18.95 2.57
C LEU A 16 -15.57 18.61 3.32
N LEU A 17 -14.43 19.18 2.93
CA LEU A 17 -13.16 18.99 3.64
C LEU A 17 -13.19 19.49 5.09
N LEU A 18 -14.04 20.48 5.40
CA LEU A 18 -14.16 21.13 6.71
C LEU A 18 -15.11 20.42 7.70
N SER A 19 -15.95 19.47 7.27
CA SER A 19 -17.06 18.97 8.10
C SER A 19 -16.85 17.60 8.75
N LEU A 20 -15.60 17.12 8.86
CA LEU A 20 -15.42 15.69 8.98
C LEU A 20 -14.36 15.29 10.06
N PRO A 21 -14.72 14.41 11.02
CA PRO A 21 -13.81 13.97 12.10
C PRO A 21 -12.73 12.99 11.61
N ALA A 22 -11.55 13.02 12.24
CA ALA A 22 -10.38 12.21 11.87
C ALA A 22 -10.15 10.95 12.72
N ALA A 23 -9.84 9.88 12.01
CA ALA A 23 -8.82 8.88 12.33
C ALA A 23 -8.55 8.18 10.99
N GLY A 24 -7.32 7.94 10.54
CA GLY A 24 -7.20 7.13 9.32
C GLY A 24 -5.79 6.88 8.78
N HIS A 25 -5.66 5.71 8.17
CA HIS A 25 -4.47 5.20 7.47
C HIS A 25 -4.55 5.52 5.98
N ALA A 26 -3.61 5.06 5.15
CA ALA A 26 -3.72 5.27 3.70
C ALA A 26 -3.44 3.97 2.96
N GLU A 27 -4.41 3.52 2.17
CA GLU A 27 -4.18 2.46 1.20
C GLU A 27 -3.01 2.85 0.25
N PRO A 28 -2.06 1.93 -0.01
CA PRO A 28 -0.95 2.19 -0.91
C PRO A 28 -1.42 2.36 -2.36
N PRO A 29 -0.62 3.02 -3.21
CA PRO A 29 -0.81 2.96 -4.65
C PRO A 29 -0.95 1.51 -5.10
N ALA A 30 -1.83 1.28 -6.06
CA ALA A 30 -2.29 -0.05 -6.42
C ALA A 30 -1.16 -1.04 -6.73
N GLN A 31 -0.07 -0.58 -7.34
CA GLN A 31 1.07 -1.43 -7.68
C GLN A 31 1.84 -1.94 -6.45
N SER A 32 1.98 -1.14 -5.40
CA SER A 32 2.94 -1.44 -4.31
C SER A 32 2.57 -2.68 -3.50
N ILE A 33 1.29 -3.11 -3.53
CA ILE A 33 0.87 -4.35 -2.86
C ILE A 33 1.56 -5.60 -3.45
N HIS A 34 1.82 -5.61 -4.75
CA HIS A 34 2.56 -6.69 -5.43
C HIS A 34 4.08 -6.60 -5.23
N TRP A 35 4.56 -5.53 -4.62
CA TRP A 35 5.94 -5.36 -4.21
C TRP A 35 6.14 -5.61 -2.71
N GLY A 36 5.07 -5.92 -1.97
CA GLY A 36 5.15 -6.26 -0.55
C GLY A 36 4.57 -5.22 0.40
N ALA A 37 4.07 -4.09 -0.08
CA ALA A 37 3.45 -3.10 0.79
C ALA A 37 2.26 -3.68 1.59
N ILE A 38 2.08 -3.18 2.81
CA ILE A 38 0.96 -3.49 3.68
C ILE A 38 -0.33 -2.94 3.04
N GLY A 39 -1.24 -3.85 2.72
CA GLY A 39 -2.39 -3.60 1.84
C GLY A 39 -3.75 -3.71 2.51
N TYR A 40 -3.83 -3.66 3.85
CA TYR A 40 -5.10 -3.68 4.56
C TYR A 40 -5.95 -2.45 4.20
N PRO A 41 -7.28 -2.61 4.01
CA PRO A 41 -8.16 -1.48 3.77
C PRO A 41 -8.25 -0.57 4.99
N ASP A 42 -8.57 0.69 4.74
CA ASP A 42 -8.76 1.68 5.80
C ASP A 42 -10.19 1.58 6.39
N HIS A 43 -10.28 1.42 7.72
CA HIS A 43 -11.56 1.40 8.44
C HIS A 43 -12.09 2.81 8.77
N ASP A 44 -11.16 3.71 9.03
CA ASP A 44 -11.49 5.05 9.47
C ASP A 44 -11.27 6.05 8.33
N ARG A 45 -11.95 7.19 8.44
CA ARG A 45 -11.94 8.22 7.40
C ARG A 45 -10.55 8.85 7.28
N THR A 46 -10.00 8.84 6.07
CA THR A 46 -8.64 9.32 5.83
C THR A 46 -8.55 10.20 4.59
N LEU A 47 -7.59 11.12 4.61
CA LEU A 47 -7.05 11.78 3.43
C LEU A 47 -5.54 11.83 3.60
N ALA A 48 -4.80 11.19 2.71
CA ALA A 48 -3.39 11.00 2.89
C ALA A 48 -2.58 11.21 1.62
N LEU A 49 -1.43 11.88 1.77
CA LEU A 49 -0.42 11.98 0.74
C LEU A 49 0.62 10.88 0.94
N GLY A 50 0.93 10.16 -0.12
CA GLY A 50 1.98 9.17 -0.17
C GLY A 50 3.09 9.59 -1.11
N LEU A 51 4.32 9.30 -0.71
CA LEU A 51 5.47 9.26 -1.58
C LEU A 51 6.01 7.83 -1.53
N THR A 52 5.68 7.06 -2.55
CA THR A 52 6.25 5.72 -2.75
C THR A 52 7.53 5.90 -3.54
N VAL A 53 8.60 5.41 -2.97
CA VAL A 53 9.91 5.47 -3.57
C VAL A 53 10.46 4.06 -3.60
N VAL A 54 11.16 3.73 -4.68
CA VAL A 54 12.02 2.54 -4.75
C VAL A 54 11.35 1.22 -5.14
N ASP A 55 10.03 1.13 -5.40
CA ASP A 55 9.47 -0.12 -5.98
C ASP A 55 10.22 -0.47 -7.26
N ARG A 56 11.09 -1.49 -7.20
CA ARG A 56 12.01 -1.80 -8.30
C ARG A 56 11.67 -3.14 -8.88
N PHE A 57 11.58 -3.20 -10.20
CA PHE A 57 11.53 -4.43 -10.97
C PHE A 57 12.83 -4.60 -11.73
N THR A 58 13.51 -5.73 -11.55
CA THR A 58 14.69 -6.10 -12.34
C THR A 58 14.35 -7.18 -13.36
N GLU A 59 14.83 -7.01 -14.60
CA GLU A 59 14.49 -7.91 -15.72
C GLU A 59 15.16 -9.30 -15.62
N PHE A 60 16.19 -9.43 -14.78
CA PHE A 60 17.04 -10.62 -14.68
C PHE A 60 16.80 -11.39 -13.39
N ASP A 61 16.92 -12.73 -13.46
CA ASP A 61 16.94 -13.66 -12.35
C ASP A 61 18.33 -13.83 -11.71
N GLY A 62 18.40 -14.63 -10.64
CA GLY A 62 19.66 -14.92 -9.95
C GLY A 62 20.70 -15.70 -10.75
N ALA A 63 20.35 -16.20 -11.93
CA ALA A 63 21.27 -16.79 -12.89
C ALA A 63 21.62 -15.82 -14.04
N GLY A 64 21.16 -14.57 -13.98
CA GLY A 64 21.35 -13.54 -15.02
C GLY A 64 20.50 -13.75 -16.27
N LYS A 65 19.47 -14.61 -16.21
CA LYS A 65 18.53 -14.84 -17.32
C LYS A 65 17.33 -13.92 -17.18
N ARG A 66 16.73 -13.53 -18.29
CA ARG A 66 15.49 -12.75 -18.24
C ARG A 66 14.33 -13.58 -17.72
N TYR A 67 13.50 -12.96 -16.89
CA TYR A 67 12.26 -13.57 -16.42
C TYR A 67 11.22 -13.69 -17.54
N ASN A 68 11.05 -12.63 -18.34
CA ASN A 68 10.05 -12.54 -19.39
C ASN A 68 10.50 -11.61 -20.53
N ASP A 69 9.56 -11.26 -21.41
CA ASP A 69 9.84 -10.39 -22.55
C ASP A 69 9.91 -8.90 -22.17
N ILE A 70 9.77 -8.53 -20.89
CA ILE A 70 10.06 -7.18 -20.39
C ILE A 70 11.57 -6.99 -20.43
N ARG A 71 12.02 -6.05 -21.27
CA ARG A 71 13.45 -5.76 -21.48
C ARG A 71 13.92 -4.52 -20.75
N GLU A 72 13.15 -4.05 -19.77
CA GLU A 72 13.41 -2.81 -19.05
C GLU A 72 13.38 -3.05 -17.54
N THR A 73 14.39 -2.55 -16.85
CA THR A 73 14.35 -2.37 -15.39
C THR A 73 13.55 -1.10 -15.08
N MET A 74 12.63 -1.21 -14.13
CA MET A 74 11.70 -0.13 -13.76
C MET A 74 11.88 0.21 -12.28
N GLY A 75 11.80 1.50 -11.95
CA GLY A 75 11.76 1.98 -10.57
C GLY A 75 10.57 2.92 -10.39
N PHE A 76 9.52 2.51 -9.66
CA PHE A 76 8.32 3.31 -9.48
C PHE A 76 8.53 4.32 -8.35
N ASN A 77 8.54 5.60 -8.70
CA ASN A 77 8.64 6.72 -7.75
C ASN A 77 7.36 7.54 -7.82
N PHE A 78 6.31 7.09 -7.14
CA PHE A 78 4.97 7.63 -7.27
C PHE A 78 4.64 8.58 -6.12
N PHE A 79 4.09 9.73 -6.47
CA PHE A 79 3.32 10.55 -5.54
C PHE A 79 1.87 10.08 -5.62
N SER A 80 1.21 9.96 -4.47
CA SER A 80 -0.17 9.49 -4.40
C SER A 80 -1.01 10.30 -3.43
N LEU A 81 -2.31 10.35 -3.72
CA LEU A 81 -3.35 10.83 -2.82
C LEU A 81 -4.32 9.67 -2.60
N SER A 82 -4.58 9.34 -1.34
CA SER A 82 -5.55 8.33 -0.92
C SER A 82 -6.64 8.98 -0.09
N TRP A 83 -7.89 8.63 -0.38
CA TRP A 83 -9.07 9.09 0.33
C TRP A 83 -9.94 7.90 0.68
N THR A 84 -10.33 7.80 1.94
CA THR A 84 -11.25 6.78 2.46
C THR A 84 -12.36 7.47 3.21
N GLU A 85 -13.59 7.06 2.96
CA GLU A 85 -14.78 7.63 3.55
C GLU A 85 -15.77 6.55 3.97
N ARG A 86 -16.43 6.76 5.11
CA ARG A 86 -17.51 5.90 5.56
C ARG A 86 -18.80 6.31 4.88
N LEU A 87 -19.49 5.37 4.24
CA LEU A 87 -20.71 5.65 3.50
C LEU A 87 -21.90 5.84 4.46
N GLU A 88 -22.40 7.07 4.57
CA GLU A 88 -23.54 7.40 5.43
C GLU A 88 -24.80 6.58 5.09
N THR A 89 -25.03 6.34 3.80
CA THR A 89 -26.20 5.59 3.28
C THR A 89 -26.08 4.09 3.47
N LEU A 90 -24.86 3.56 3.68
CA LEU A 90 -24.56 2.14 3.77
C LEU A 90 -23.73 1.88 5.04
N LYS A 91 -24.36 1.98 6.21
CA LYS A 91 -23.71 1.83 7.53
C LYS A 91 -22.75 0.65 7.61
N GLY A 92 -21.46 0.88 7.85
CA GLY A 92 -20.42 -0.16 7.92
C GLY A 92 -19.77 -0.49 6.57
N TRP A 93 -20.05 0.30 5.53
CA TRP A 93 -19.29 0.26 4.28
C TRP A 93 -18.40 1.49 4.16
N ASN A 94 -17.20 1.26 3.63
CA ASN A 94 -16.23 2.30 3.31
C ASN A 94 -15.95 2.28 1.82
N ALA A 95 -15.81 3.46 1.23
CA ALA A 95 -15.26 3.64 -0.10
C ALA A 95 -13.82 4.17 0.02
N ASN A 96 -12.92 3.60 -0.75
CA ASN A 96 -11.56 4.11 -0.93
C ASN A 96 -11.33 4.51 -2.39
N PHE A 97 -10.57 5.58 -2.58
CA PHE A 97 -9.98 5.96 -3.85
C PHE A 97 -8.53 6.40 -3.64
N THR A 98 -7.61 5.81 -4.39
CA THR A 98 -6.21 6.21 -4.44
C THR A 98 -5.84 6.53 -5.87
N ALA A 99 -5.20 7.67 -6.10
CA ALA A 99 -4.58 8.00 -7.38
C ALA A 99 -3.12 8.34 -7.14
N GLY A 100 -2.24 7.84 -8.00
CA GLY A 100 -0.83 8.18 -7.95
C GLY A 100 -0.16 8.10 -9.30
N GLY A 101 1.00 8.73 -9.40
CA GLY A 101 1.81 8.69 -10.59
C GLY A 101 3.16 9.35 -10.39
N GLY A 102 4.05 9.11 -11.33
CA GLY A 102 5.40 9.64 -11.28
C GLY A 102 6.35 8.91 -12.21
N PRO A 103 7.65 9.27 -12.17
CA PRO A 103 8.65 8.70 -13.04
C PRO A 103 8.92 7.22 -12.68
N THR A 104 8.98 6.38 -13.70
CA THR A 104 9.34 4.94 -13.58
C THR A 104 10.82 4.66 -13.83
N ARG A 105 11.65 5.65 -13.52
CA ARG A 105 13.10 5.63 -13.69
C ARG A 105 13.78 4.94 -12.52
N ASP A 106 14.81 4.14 -12.81
CA ASP A 106 15.57 3.39 -11.80
C ASP A 106 16.64 4.20 -11.06
N GLY A 107 16.84 5.48 -11.40
CA GLY A 107 18.00 6.26 -10.93
C GLY A 107 18.14 6.34 -9.41
N PHE A 108 17.07 6.75 -8.73
CA PHE A 108 17.06 6.86 -7.27
C PHE A 108 17.00 5.49 -6.58
N SER A 109 16.23 4.56 -7.14
CA SER A 109 16.09 3.22 -6.56
C SER A 109 17.37 2.40 -6.66
N ARG A 110 18.10 2.52 -7.77
CA ARG A 110 19.41 1.92 -7.98
C ARG A 110 20.47 2.48 -7.04
N PHE A 111 20.46 3.79 -6.76
CA PHE A 111 21.35 4.38 -5.76
C PHE A 111 21.10 3.78 -4.37
N LEU A 112 19.84 3.73 -3.92
CA LEU A 112 19.49 3.14 -2.63
C LEU A 112 19.85 1.65 -2.54
N GLN A 113 19.54 0.85 -3.57
CA GLN A 113 19.85 -0.57 -3.56
C GLN A 113 21.35 -0.84 -3.68
N ASN A 114 21.99 -0.36 -4.74
CA ASN A 114 23.37 -0.74 -5.05
C ASN A 114 24.40 0.02 -4.18
N ASP A 115 24.16 1.31 -3.89
CA ASP A 115 25.14 2.15 -3.19
C ASP A 115 24.94 2.23 -1.68
N VAL A 116 23.75 1.91 -1.16
CA VAL A 116 23.48 1.89 0.28
C VAL A 116 23.34 0.45 0.77
N ILE A 117 22.29 -0.27 0.34
CA ILE A 117 21.96 -1.59 0.89
C ILE A 117 23.00 -2.65 0.54
N HIS A 118 23.39 -2.75 -0.74
CA HIS A 118 24.34 -3.78 -1.20
C HIS A 118 25.75 -3.54 -0.64
N LYS A 119 26.19 -2.27 -0.53
CA LYS A 119 27.46 -1.93 0.14
C LYS A 119 27.44 -2.22 1.64
N LEU A 120 26.32 -1.95 2.32
CA LEU A 120 26.15 -2.27 3.75
C LEU A 120 26.11 -3.77 4.02
N ARG A 121 25.59 -4.57 3.07
CA ARG A 121 25.40 -6.02 3.23
C ARG A 121 26.43 -6.89 2.50
N GLY A 122 27.31 -6.30 1.71
CA GLY A 122 28.36 -7.00 0.96
C GLY A 122 27.86 -7.79 -0.26
N PHE A 123 26.74 -7.38 -0.88
CA PHE A 123 26.20 -8.02 -2.07
C PHE A 123 26.74 -7.39 -3.36
N ASP A 124 26.86 -8.19 -4.42
CA ASP A 124 27.25 -7.72 -5.74
C ASP A 124 26.12 -6.85 -6.36
N PRO A 125 26.45 -5.82 -7.16
CA PRO A 125 25.44 -5.01 -7.83
C PRO A 125 24.63 -5.83 -8.85
N VAL A 126 23.30 -5.71 -8.83
CA VAL A 126 22.43 -6.39 -9.80
C VAL A 126 22.62 -5.73 -11.18
N PRO A 127 22.91 -6.51 -12.25
CA PRO A 127 23.04 -5.98 -13.60
C PRO A 127 21.71 -5.38 -14.07
N VAL A 128 21.80 -4.23 -14.74
CA VAL A 128 20.67 -3.51 -15.32
C VAL A 128 20.88 -3.45 -16.83
N GLY A 129 19.93 -3.93 -17.63
CA GLY A 129 19.97 -3.80 -19.08
C GLY A 129 19.39 -2.46 -19.50
N ASN A 130 18.30 -2.46 -20.28
CA ASN A 130 17.65 -1.19 -20.63
C ASN A 130 16.86 -0.64 -19.45
N LYS A 131 16.71 0.68 -19.43
CA LYS A 131 16.01 1.39 -18.37
C LYS A 131 14.78 2.05 -18.93
N ARG A 132 13.69 1.98 -18.16
CA ARG A 132 12.49 2.72 -18.48
C ARG A 132 12.66 4.20 -18.13
N GLU A 133 12.33 5.07 -19.09
CA GLU A 133 12.33 6.52 -18.91
C GLU A 133 10.97 7.12 -19.28
N THR A 134 9.93 6.73 -18.55
CA THR A 134 8.57 7.23 -18.74
C THR A 134 7.97 7.71 -17.43
N ASP A 135 6.86 8.42 -17.55
CA ASP A 135 5.99 8.71 -16.42
C ASP A 135 4.77 7.79 -16.53
N ASP A 136 4.42 7.15 -15.41
CA ASP A 136 3.31 6.22 -15.33
C ASP A 136 2.36 6.66 -14.21
N PHE A 137 1.13 6.16 -14.25
CA PHE A 137 0.13 6.43 -13.24
C PHE A 137 -0.67 5.17 -12.92
N MET A 138 -1.21 5.12 -11.70
CA MET A 138 -2.10 4.09 -11.21
C MET A 138 -3.21 4.71 -10.39
N ILE A 139 -4.39 4.12 -10.49
CA ILE A 139 -5.57 4.45 -9.72
C ILE A 139 -6.10 3.16 -9.12
N SER A 140 -6.55 3.20 -7.88
CA SER A 140 -7.33 2.14 -7.25
C SER A 140 -8.59 2.69 -6.62
N SER A 141 -9.61 1.86 -6.59
CA SER A 141 -10.79 2.08 -5.79
C SER A 141 -11.25 0.79 -5.16
N SER A 142 -11.84 0.89 -3.97
CA SER A 142 -12.40 -0.26 -3.27
C SER A 142 -13.69 0.12 -2.55
N LEU A 143 -14.55 -0.88 -2.37
CA LEU A 143 -15.74 -0.83 -1.54
C LEU A 143 -15.64 -1.96 -0.53
N THR A 144 -15.46 -1.61 0.75
CA THR A 144 -15.16 -2.55 1.82
C THR A 144 -16.23 -2.50 2.89
N ARG A 145 -16.82 -3.66 3.19
CA ARG A 145 -17.72 -3.86 4.32
C ARG A 145 -16.91 -4.19 5.55
N TRP A 146 -17.10 -3.43 6.62
CA TRP A 146 -16.59 -3.72 7.96
C TRP A 146 -17.68 -4.32 8.84
N MET A 147 -17.26 -5.21 9.74
CA MET A 147 -18.16 -5.95 10.61
C MET A 147 -17.49 -6.35 11.93
N SER A 148 -18.25 -6.28 13.01
CA SER A 148 -17.97 -6.94 14.28
C SER A 148 -18.28 -8.44 14.22
N LEU A 149 -17.35 -9.28 14.71
CA LEU A 149 -17.62 -10.69 15.01
C LEU A 149 -17.16 -11.00 16.42
N TRP A 150 -17.86 -11.90 17.12
CA TRP A 150 -17.51 -12.37 18.47
C TRP A 150 -17.34 -11.23 19.51
N GLY A 151 -18.10 -10.15 19.36
CA GLY A 151 -18.05 -9.01 20.29
C GLY A 151 -16.83 -8.11 20.11
N SER A 152 -16.06 -8.27 19.02
CA SER A 152 -15.02 -7.31 18.64
C SER A 152 -15.62 -5.99 18.15
N ASP A 153 -14.80 -4.95 18.14
CA ASP A 153 -15.06 -3.77 17.31
C ASP A 153 -15.13 -4.15 15.82
N ASP A 154 -15.52 -3.22 14.94
CA ASP A 154 -15.62 -3.41 13.48
C ASP A 154 -14.23 -3.65 12.85
N VAL A 155 -13.63 -4.82 13.11
CA VAL A 155 -12.26 -5.19 12.73
C VAL A 155 -12.20 -6.22 11.61
N PHE A 156 -13.31 -6.90 11.31
CA PHE A 156 -13.39 -7.84 10.20
C PHE A 156 -13.87 -7.11 8.96
N PHE A 157 -13.37 -7.51 7.79
CA PHE A 157 -13.74 -6.87 6.54
C PHE A 157 -13.88 -7.85 5.38
N ALA A 158 -14.71 -7.46 4.41
CA ALA A 158 -14.80 -8.07 3.09
C ALA A 158 -15.14 -6.99 2.05
N GLY A 159 -14.48 -7.02 0.91
CA GLY A 159 -14.64 -5.96 -0.08
C GLY A 159 -14.25 -6.39 -1.49
N VAL A 160 -14.58 -5.52 -2.44
CA VAL A 160 -14.18 -5.64 -3.84
C VAL A 160 -13.53 -4.33 -4.26
N GLY A 161 -12.63 -4.41 -5.24
CA GLY A 161 -11.98 -3.22 -5.77
C GLY A 161 -11.44 -3.46 -7.17
N ALA A 162 -10.88 -2.40 -7.72
CA ALA A 162 -10.16 -2.44 -8.97
C ALA A 162 -8.95 -1.53 -8.92
N ALA A 163 -7.85 -2.00 -9.50
CA ALA A 163 -6.65 -1.23 -9.79
C ALA A 163 -6.54 -1.04 -11.30
N GLY A 164 -6.04 0.11 -11.75
CA GLY A 164 -5.88 0.37 -13.17
C GLY A 164 -5.02 1.59 -13.45
N GLY A 165 -4.30 1.57 -14.57
CA GLY A 165 -3.46 2.68 -14.98
C GLY A 165 -2.62 2.32 -16.19
N SER A 166 -1.49 3.00 -16.36
CA SER A 166 -0.57 2.69 -17.44
C SER A 166 0.21 1.40 -17.21
N LEU A 167 0.31 0.92 -15.96
CA LEU A 167 1.07 -0.29 -15.63
C LEU A 167 0.30 -1.57 -15.96
N TYR A 168 -0.84 -1.77 -15.31
CA TYR A 168 -1.72 -2.93 -15.47
C TYR A 168 -3.14 -2.59 -14.97
N TYR A 169 -4.06 -3.54 -15.13
CA TYR A 169 -5.41 -3.47 -14.58
C TYR A 169 -5.70 -4.73 -13.78
N GLU A 170 -6.44 -4.63 -12.68
CA GLU A 170 -6.76 -5.78 -11.85
C GLU A 170 -8.03 -5.50 -11.02
N PRO A 171 -9.20 -6.05 -11.41
CA PRO A 171 -10.30 -6.26 -10.47
C PRO A 171 -9.91 -7.31 -9.42
N TYR A 172 -10.32 -7.09 -8.18
CA TYR A 172 -10.03 -7.98 -7.07
C TYR A 172 -11.15 -8.03 -6.03
N ALA A 173 -11.12 -9.08 -5.21
CA ALA A 173 -11.90 -9.24 -4.00
C ALA A 173 -10.95 -9.53 -2.83
N GLN A 174 -11.27 -9.02 -1.64
CA GLN A 174 -10.45 -9.21 -0.46
C GLN A 174 -11.30 -9.41 0.79
N ALA A 175 -10.75 -10.12 1.76
CA ALA A 175 -11.35 -10.28 3.07
C ALA A 175 -10.30 -10.54 4.13
N GLY A 176 -10.61 -10.24 5.37
CA GLY A 176 -9.67 -10.37 6.46
C GLY A 176 -10.14 -9.75 7.77
N PHE A 177 -9.18 -9.50 8.64
CA PHE A 177 -9.35 -8.71 9.84
C PHE A 177 -8.14 -7.81 10.04
N ARG A 178 -8.38 -6.61 10.58
CA ARG A 178 -7.37 -5.59 10.80
C ARG A 178 -7.36 -5.19 12.27
N ARG A 179 -6.20 -5.27 12.90
CA ARG A 179 -5.98 -4.91 14.30
C ARG A 179 -6.97 -5.57 15.25
N LEU A 180 -7.10 -6.88 15.14
CA LEU A 180 -7.76 -7.66 16.17
C LEU A 180 -6.91 -7.63 17.44
N SER A 181 -7.55 -7.52 18.60
CA SER A 181 -6.92 -7.66 19.92
C SER A 181 -7.21 -9.05 20.48
N PRO A 182 -6.33 -10.05 20.24
CA PRO A 182 -6.62 -11.45 20.59
C PRO A 182 -6.54 -11.71 22.09
N PHE A 183 -5.92 -10.81 22.86
CA PHE A 183 -5.66 -10.96 24.29
C PHE A 183 -6.52 -10.02 25.13
N ALA A 184 -7.79 -9.82 24.78
CA ALA A 184 -8.71 -8.91 25.49
C ALA A 184 -8.80 -9.18 27.02
N ALA A 185 -8.48 -10.40 27.47
CA ALA A 185 -8.44 -10.77 28.88
C ALA A 185 -7.18 -10.28 29.62
N VAL A 186 -6.17 -9.74 28.93
CA VAL A 186 -4.88 -9.32 29.48
C VAL A 186 -4.64 -7.85 29.07
N PRO A 187 -5.14 -6.87 29.86
CA PRO A 187 -5.16 -5.45 29.50
C PRO A 187 -3.82 -4.91 28.99
N TRP A 188 -2.72 -5.16 29.70
CA TRP A 188 -1.40 -4.66 29.32
C TRP A 188 -0.91 -5.17 27.95
N VAL A 189 -1.37 -6.35 27.51
CA VAL A 189 -1.12 -6.89 26.16
C VAL A 189 -2.15 -6.35 25.17
N SER A 190 -3.44 -6.37 25.50
CA SER A 190 -4.51 -5.89 24.62
C SER A 190 -4.51 -4.39 24.39
N ASP A 191 -3.75 -3.61 25.16
CA ASP A 191 -3.59 -2.18 24.93
C ASP A 191 -2.48 -1.91 23.91
N HIS A 192 -1.59 -2.87 23.71
CA HIS A 192 -0.35 -2.68 22.95
C HIS A 192 -0.17 -3.59 21.75
N LEU A 193 -0.82 -4.75 21.69
CA LEU A 193 -0.59 -5.75 20.66
C LEU A 193 -1.83 -5.91 19.77
N ARG A 194 -1.62 -5.88 18.46
CA ARG A 194 -2.67 -6.09 17.45
C ARG A 194 -2.20 -7.08 16.40
N ILE A 195 -3.13 -7.91 15.92
CA ILE A 195 -2.87 -8.85 14.82
C ILE A 195 -3.81 -8.56 13.66
N SER A 196 -3.33 -8.79 12.45
CA SER A 196 -4.10 -8.60 11.22
C SER A 196 -3.81 -9.72 10.25
N ALA A 197 -4.80 -10.07 9.43
CA ALA A 197 -4.64 -11.00 8.33
C ALA A 197 -5.59 -10.66 7.19
N MET A 198 -5.15 -10.89 5.96
CA MET A 198 -5.91 -10.61 4.75
C MET A 198 -5.61 -11.64 3.66
N GLY A 199 -6.66 -12.05 2.94
CA GLY A 199 -6.55 -12.67 1.64
C GLY A 199 -7.14 -11.76 0.56
N ARG A 200 -6.47 -11.65 -0.58
CA ARG A 200 -6.95 -10.98 -1.79
C ARG A 200 -6.82 -11.92 -2.98
N VAL A 201 -7.81 -11.94 -3.85
CA VAL A 201 -7.79 -12.66 -5.13
C VAL A 201 -8.16 -11.69 -6.23
N GLY A 202 -7.43 -11.74 -7.34
CA GLY A 202 -7.58 -10.79 -8.44
C GLY A 202 -7.38 -11.43 -9.81
N ARG A 203 -7.71 -10.64 -10.83
CA ARG A 203 -7.50 -11.00 -12.23
C ARG A 203 -6.72 -9.91 -12.94
N PRO A 204 -5.39 -10.04 -13.08
CA PRO A 204 -4.58 -9.07 -13.78
C PRO A 204 -4.86 -9.05 -15.29
N PHE A 205 -4.78 -7.87 -15.88
CA PHE A 205 -4.76 -7.62 -17.32
C PHE A 205 -3.61 -6.68 -17.64
N GLY A 206 -2.92 -6.94 -18.75
CA GLY A 206 -1.77 -6.14 -19.15
C GLY A 206 -2.15 -4.68 -19.42
N GLY A 207 -1.27 -3.76 -19.01
CA GLY A 207 -1.34 -2.34 -19.32
C GLY A 207 -0.36 -1.95 -20.43
N ALA A 208 -0.10 -0.65 -20.55
CA ALA A 208 0.84 -0.12 -21.53
C ALA A 208 2.30 -0.49 -21.18
N ALA A 209 2.65 -0.45 -19.88
CA ALA A 209 3.99 -0.75 -19.38
C ALA A 209 4.19 -2.25 -19.11
N ILE A 210 3.25 -2.91 -18.44
CA ILE A 210 3.34 -4.33 -18.09
C ILE A 210 2.31 -5.09 -18.93
N ARG A 211 2.74 -5.61 -20.08
CA ARG A 211 1.86 -6.31 -21.03
C ARG A 211 1.64 -7.78 -20.67
N GLU A 212 2.62 -8.39 -20.04
CA GLU A 212 2.62 -9.80 -19.66
C GLU A 212 2.39 -9.91 -18.15
N VAL A 213 1.18 -10.36 -17.80
CA VAL A 213 0.75 -10.53 -16.41
C VAL A 213 0.18 -11.93 -16.21
N ALA A 214 0.14 -12.38 -14.95
CA ALA A 214 -0.49 -13.62 -14.57
C ALA A 214 -1.99 -13.63 -14.89
N ALA A 215 -2.53 -14.80 -15.24
CA ALA A 215 -3.96 -14.94 -15.53
C ALA A 215 -4.85 -14.73 -14.30
N THR A 216 -4.29 -14.96 -13.12
CA THR A 216 -4.91 -14.81 -11.79
C THR A 216 -3.84 -14.41 -10.81
N SER A 217 -4.20 -13.59 -9.82
CA SER A 217 -3.36 -13.20 -8.69
C SER A 217 -4.04 -13.60 -7.38
N TRP A 218 -3.25 -13.97 -6.38
CA TRP A 218 -3.70 -14.05 -5.00
C TRP A 218 -2.60 -13.55 -4.06
N ILE A 219 -3.02 -12.89 -2.99
CA ILE A 219 -2.16 -12.34 -1.95
C ILE A 219 -2.67 -12.83 -0.60
N ALA A 220 -1.76 -13.35 0.22
CA ALA A 220 -2.00 -13.63 1.62
C ALA A 220 -1.05 -12.77 2.45
N GLN A 221 -1.59 -11.96 3.35
CA GLN A 221 -0.82 -11.06 4.21
C GLN A 221 -1.21 -11.29 5.67
N GLY A 222 -0.21 -11.32 6.56
CA GLY A 222 -0.40 -11.37 8.00
C GLY A 222 0.55 -10.38 8.68
N SER A 223 0.10 -9.74 9.76
CA SER A 223 0.94 -8.78 10.48
C SER A 223 0.67 -8.73 11.98
N VAL A 224 1.69 -8.24 12.69
CA VAL A 224 1.66 -7.96 14.12
C VAL A 224 2.08 -6.51 14.33
N GLY A 225 1.23 -5.76 15.03
CA GLY A 225 1.47 -4.36 15.39
C GLY A 225 1.66 -4.20 16.89
N ILE A 226 2.62 -3.35 17.27
CA ILE A 226 2.81 -2.88 18.64
C ILE A 226 2.62 -1.36 18.65
N GLY A 227 1.74 -0.83 19.51
CA GLY A 227 1.41 0.60 19.55
C GLY A 227 0.71 1.01 20.84
N ASN A 228 0.34 2.29 20.98
CA ASN A 228 -0.45 2.78 22.12
C ASN A 228 -1.97 2.76 21.83
N TYR A 229 -2.50 1.62 21.41
CA TYR A 229 -3.86 1.53 20.86
C TYR A 229 -4.97 1.97 21.82
N ALA A 230 -4.78 1.80 23.14
CA ALA A 230 -5.75 2.25 24.15
C ALA A 230 -5.97 3.78 24.13
N ASP A 231 -4.94 4.55 23.75
CA ASP A 231 -4.97 6.01 23.80
C ASP A 231 -5.23 6.66 22.44
N TRP A 232 -5.43 5.89 21.37
CA TRP A 232 -5.57 6.42 20.01
C TRP A 232 -6.77 7.35 19.83
N SER A 233 -7.82 7.14 20.62
CA SER A 233 -9.00 8.02 20.63
C SER A 233 -8.86 9.22 21.56
N CYS A 234 -7.81 9.32 22.39
CA CYS A 234 -7.61 10.49 23.24
C CYS A 234 -7.04 11.66 22.42
N PRO A 235 -7.71 12.84 22.41
CA PRO A 235 -7.14 14.06 21.82
C PRO A 235 -5.81 14.47 22.47
N CYS A 236 -5.59 14.05 23.71
CA CYS A 236 -4.39 14.29 24.49
C CYS A 236 -3.17 13.45 24.08
N SER A 237 -3.39 12.36 23.35
CA SER A 237 -2.36 11.39 23.01
C SER A 237 -1.82 11.60 21.60
N THR A 238 -0.67 11.00 21.34
CA THR A 238 -0.09 10.94 20.00
C THR A 238 -0.03 9.47 19.60
N PRO A 239 -0.80 9.03 18.59
CA PRO A 239 -0.82 7.63 18.19
C PRO A 239 0.52 7.24 17.58
N TRP A 240 1.03 6.07 17.98
CA TRP A 240 2.20 5.44 17.38
C TRP A 240 1.98 3.93 17.24
N GLU A 241 2.62 3.34 16.23
CA GLU A 241 2.59 1.91 15.97
C GLU A 241 3.85 1.48 15.21
N ILE A 242 4.38 0.32 15.55
CA ILE A 242 5.36 -0.41 14.77
C ILE A 242 4.68 -1.70 14.31
N GLU A 243 4.58 -1.91 13.00
CA GLU A 243 3.93 -3.07 12.41
C GLU A 243 4.93 -3.86 11.58
N LEU A 244 4.97 -5.17 11.82
CA LEU A 244 5.72 -6.14 11.04
C LEU A 244 4.72 -7.01 10.28
N ALA A 245 4.86 -7.06 8.95
CA ALA A 245 4.02 -7.87 8.07
C ALA A 245 4.84 -8.88 7.27
N ALA A 246 4.21 -10.00 6.97
CA ALA A 246 4.67 -10.98 6.01
C ALA A 246 3.61 -11.15 4.92
N THR A 247 4.05 -11.13 3.67
CA THR A 247 3.18 -11.24 2.49
C THR A 247 3.65 -12.37 1.60
N ILE A 248 2.71 -13.19 1.13
CA ILE A 248 2.89 -14.14 0.04
C ILE A 248 2.03 -13.65 -1.11
N ASP A 249 2.64 -13.34 -2.24
CA ASP A 249 1.97 -12.97 -3.48
C ASP A 249 2.24 -14.05 -4.52
N SER A 250 1.19 -14.54 -5.18
CA SER A 250 1.34 -15.47 -6.31
C SER A 250 2.14 -14.88 -7.46
N GLY A 251 2.26 -13.55 -7.52
CA GLY A 251 2.98 -12.80 -8.53
C GLY A 251 2.06 -12.10 -9.52
N LEU A 252 2.41 -10.86 -9.85
CA LEU A 252 1.87 -10.16 -11.02
C LEU A 252 2.52 -10.63 -12.31
N PHE A 253 3.81 -10.96 -12.25
CA PHE A 253 4.64 -11.30 -13.41
C PHE A 253 4.65 -12.79 -13.69
N VAL A 254 4.80 -13.14 -14.97
CA VAL A 254 4.97 -14.51 -15.44
C VAL A 254 6.33 -14.72 -16.06
N ASP A 255 6.82 -15.95 -16.06
CA ASP A 255 8.01 -16.35 -16.81
C ASP A 255 7.72 -16.62 -18.29
N HIS A 256 8.75 -16.92 -19.10
CA HIS A 256 8.60 -17.31 -20.51
C HIS A 256 7.71 -18.56 -20.74
N LYS A 257 7.47 -19.38 -19.70
CA LYS A 257 6.56 -20.53 -19.74
C LYS A 257 5.15 -20.19 -19.25
N LYS A 258 4.88 -18.91 -18.97
CA LYS A 258 3.64 -18.38 -18.39
C LYS A 258 3.35 -18.86 -16.97
N ALA A 259 4.37 -19.34 -16.25
CA ALA A 259 4.25 -19.64 -14.83
C ALA A 259 4.36 -18.35 -14.02
N SER A 260 3.49 -18.19 -13.01
CA SER A 260 3.50 -17.03 -12.13
C SER A 260 4.75 -17.02 -11.24
N LEU A 261 5.33 -15.84 -11.02
CA LEU A 261 6.46 -15.65 -10.14
C LEU A 261 5.97 -15.36 -8.72
N GLU A 262 5.89 -16.40 -7.88
CA GLU A 262 5.52 -16.24 -6.46
C GLU A 262 6.60 -15.45 -5.70
N GLU A 263 6.16 -14.42 -4.99
CA GLU A 263 7.01 -13.52 -4.20
C GLU A 263 6.64 -13.52 -2.72
N ARG A 264 7.66 -13.35 -1.88
CA ARG A 264 7.51 -13.38 -0.42
C ARG A 264 8.23 -12.20 0.20
N PHE A 265 7.47 -11.35 0.88
CA PHE A 265 7.95 -10.08 1.42
C PHE A 265 7.86 -10.03 2.93
N ILE A 266 8.82 -9.34 3.53
CA ILE A 266 8.72 -8.80 4.88
C ILE A 266 8.63 -7.29 4.80
N SER A 267 7.70 -6.72 5.55
CA SER A 267 7.44 -5.28 5.57
C SER A 267 7.45 -4.78 7.00
N VAL A 268 8.03 -3.60 7.21
CA VAL A 268 8.06 -2.91 8.49
C VAL A 268 7.48 -1.52 8.28
N ALA A 269 6.45 -1.18 9.05
CA ALA A 269 5.88 0.15 9.12
C ALA A 269 6.09 0.75 10.51
N VAL A 270 6.44 2.04 10.55
CA VAL A 270 6.52 2.85 11.76
C VAL A 270 5.62 4.05 11.56
N ARG A 271 4.59 4.15 12.39
CA ARG A 271 3.68 5.28 12.48
C ARG A 271 3.97 6.09 13.72
N TYR A 272 3.97 7.41 13.54
CA TYR A 272 3.95 8.37 14.63
C TYR A 272 3.14 9.59 14.21
N ALA A 273 2.06 9.88 14.93
CA ALA A 273 1.12 10.94 14.63
C ALA A 273 0.54 10.80 13.19
N ALA A 274 0.68 11.84 12.37
CA ALA A 274 0.27 11.87 10.97
C ALA A 274 1.25 11.17 10.02
N VAL A 275 2.44 10.78 10.48
CA VAL A 275 3.48 10.28 9.59
C VAL A 275 3.56 8.76 9.71
N THR A 276 3.59 8.08 8.57
CA THR A 276 3.89 6.65 8.49
C THR A 276 5.05 6.46 7.51
N PHE A 277 6.12 5.82 7.99
CA PHE A 277 7.17 5.30 7.13
C PHE A 277 7.02 3.79 7.03
N GLU A 278 7.10 3.25 5.83
CA GLU A 278 7.01 1.83 5.56
C GLU A 278 8.16 1.43 4.63
N THR A 279 8.71 0.25 4.83
CA THR A 279 9.66 -0.37 3.89
C THR A 279 9.44 -1.87 3.84
N TRP A 280 9.71 -2.46 2.68
CA TRP A 280 9.56 -3.89 2.45
C TRP A 280 10.71 -4.43 1.62
N ASN A 281 10.97 -5.72 1.78
CA ASN A 281 11.98 -6.44 1.02
C ASN A 281 11.61 -7.92 0.86
N ASP A 282 12.08 -8.52 -0.23
CA ASP A 282 11.88 -9.93 -0.60
C ASP A 282 12.84 -10.91 0.11
N LEU A 283 13.36 -10.53 1.29
CA LEU A 283 14.39 -11.25 2.06
C LEU A 283 14.11 -12.75 2.28
N ILE A 284 12.84 -13.17 2.21
CA ILE A 284 12.43 -14.57 2.37
C ILE A 284 12.78 -15.41 1.14
N ASN A 285 12.73 -14.82 -0.06
CA ASN A 285 13.00 -15.54 -1.31
C ASN A 285 14.49 -15.71 -1.61
N GLN A 286 15.38 -15.00 -0.91
CA GLN A 286 16.83 -14.96 -1.18
C GLN A 286 17.17 -14.67 -2.65
N LYS A 287 16.28 -13.96 -3.36
CA LYS A 287 16.46 -13.58 -4.75
C LYS A 287 16.50 -12.05 -4.78
N ASP A 288 17.65 -11.42 -4.99
CA ASP A 288 17.72 -9.96 -5.20
C ASP A 288 17.22 -9.55 -6.61
N TYR A 289 16.21 -10.25 -7.14
CA TYR A 289 15.86 -10.30 -8.56
C TYR A 289 14.35 -10.36 -8.77
N GLY A 290 13.77 -9.41 -9.49
CA GLY A 290 12.32 -9.20 -9.62
C GLY A 290 11.83 -7.97 -8.82
N PRO A 291 10.59 -7.98 -8.29
CA PRO A 291 10.11 -6.99 -7.32
C PRO A 291 10.84 -7.19 -5.99
N THR A 292 11.74 -6.27 -5.62
CA THR A 292 12.72 -6.54 -4.54
C THR A 292 12.48 -5.70 -3.30
N PHE A 293 12.82 -4.40 -3.40
CA PHE A 293 12.79 -3.47 -2.28
C PHE A 293 11.84 -2.30 -2.59
N GLY A 294 11.25 -1.73 -1.56
CA GLY A 294 10.48 -0.49 -1.67
C GLY A 294 10.35 0.21 -0.33
N ALA A 295 10.00 1.49 -0.39
CA ALA A 295 9.69 2.30 0.78
C ALA A 295 8.59 3.30 0.46
N ARG A 296 7.81 3.65 1.49
CA ARG A 296 6.72 4.62 1.39
C ARG A 296 6.75 5.54 2.59
N LEU A 297 6.59 6.82 2.31
CA LEU A 297 6.31 7.83 3.33
C LEU A 297 4.90 8.37 3.12
N THR A 298 4.09 8.34 4.15
CA THR A 298 2.69 8.76 4.12
C THR A 298 2.45 9.84 5.17
N PHE A 299 1.66 10.85 4.79
CA PHE A 299 1.18 11.93 5.64
C PHE A 299 -0.35 11.93 5.67
N ASP A 300 -0.93 11.72 6.84
CA ASP A 300 -2.36 11.90 7.11
C ASP A 300 -2.68 13.39 7.22
N LEU A 301 -3.32 13.92 6.18
CA LEU A 301 -3.67 15.33 6.08
C LEU A 301 -4.81 15.72 7.02
N LEU A 302 -5.73 14.80 7.31
CA LEU A 302 -6.84 15.08 8.23
C LEU A 302 -6.33 15.24 9.65
N TYR A 303 -5.45 14.34 10.09
CA TYR A 303 -4.82 14.45 11.39
C TYR A 303 -4.06 15.79 11.53
N LEU A 304 -3.28 16.17 10.52
CA LEU A 304 -2.56 17.45 10.53
C LEU A 304 -3.52 18.65 10.58
N TYR A 305 -4.61 18.59 9.82
CA TYR A 305 -5.62 19.62 9.79
C TYR A 305 -6.29 19.81 11.16
N ASP A 306 -6.81 18.73 11.74
CA ASP A 306 -7.51 18.76 13.02
C ASP A 306 -6.60 19.28 14.15
N ARG A 307 -5.33 18.85 14.16
CA ARG A 307 -4.42 19.19 15.24
C ARG A 307 -3.87 20.61 15.18
N TRP A 308 -3.81 21.23 14.00
CA TRP A 308 -3.29 22.59 13.83
C TRP A 308 -4.36 23.67 13.69
N PHE A 309 -5.57 23.32 13.23
CA PHE A 309 -6.61 24.31 12.95
C PHE A 309 -7.84 24.19 13.86
N LEU A 310 -8.07 23.04 14.51
CA LEU A 310 -9.23 22.82 15.39
C LEU A 310 -8.86 22.74 16.88
N ASN A 311 -7.57 22.77 17.23
CA ASN A 311 -7.06 22.89 18.60
C ASN A 311 -6.56 24.30 18.92
#